data_AF-A0A1V2PJX2-F1
#
_entry.id   AF-A0A1V2PJX2-F1
#
_cell.length_a   1.000
_cell.length_b   1.000
_cell.length_c   1.000
_cell.angle_alpha   90.00
_cell.angle_beta   90.00
_cell.angle_gamma   90.00
#
_symmetry.space_group_name_H-M   'P 1'
#
loop_
_entity.id
_entity.type
_entity.pdbx_description
1 polymer ?
#
loop_
_entity_poly.entity_id
_entity_poly.type
_entity_poly.pdbx_seq_one_letter_code
_entity_poly.pdbx_strand_id
1 'polypeptide(L)'
;MVASLGAVRGWRRRAVGFVDYDLISGPAGLLLAHSVGGPPGRHQHTAALVAHLADLGSQPDKLRIGAHEGHPLASWTQGGIVTGLAHGVAGVVTDRKGIATWPRCDTGTDCPPRQAWCYGNPGVSWALWTAGQAMARAGLSAGQALCDTAVAAFRTLCDGFDPGFHLDVHPFSVCHGAAGVMLVADAFARHAAVPQAAVLRDRLAEWLWSDLDDLRRLAESDMSLLTGACGVLAALLTVNGANRDWLRCLALS
;
A
#
# COMPACT_ATOMS: atom_id res chain seq x y z
N MET A 1 -21.88 -27.49 5.32
CA MET A 1 -22.00 -27.39 3.86
C MET A 1 -21.51 -25.99 3.49
N VAL A 2 -20.21 -25.85 3.26
CA VAL A 2 -19.58 -24.56 2.92
C VAL A 2 -19.89 -24.28 1.46
N ALA A 3 -20.63 -23.20 1.18
CA ALA A 3 -20.85 -22.76 -0.19
C ALA A 3 -19.50 -22.61 -0.89
N SER A 4 -19.39 -23.18 -2.09
CA SER A 4 -18.25 -22.96 -3.00
C SER A 4 -18.07 -21.46 -3.18
N LEU A 5 -17.05 -20.89 -2.51
CA LEU A 5 -16.67 -19.50 -2.68
C LEU A 5 -16.10 -19.35 -4.10
N GLY A 6 -16.97 -18.94 -5.01
CA GLY A 6 -16.63 -18.37 -6.30
C GLY A 6 -16.20 -19.42 -7.32
N ALA A 7 -17.10 -19.73 -8.26
CA ALA A 7 -16.64 -19.86 -9.63
C ALA A 7 -15.75 -18.65 -9.92
N VAL A 8 -14.44 -18.88 -10.10
CA VAL A 8 -13.47 -17.84 -10.43
C VAL A 8 -14.02 -17.11 -11.64
N ARG A 9 -14.57 -15.90 -11.44
CA ARG A 9 -14.79 -14.97 -12.53
C ARG A 9 -13.41 -14.82 -13.18
N GLY A 10 -13.29 -15.19 -14.46
CA GLY A 10 -12.00 -15.15 -15.14
C GLY A 10 -11.44 -13.74 -15.05
N TRP A 11 -10.38 -13.57 -14.24
CA TRP A 11 -9.69 -12.29 -14.16
C TRP A 11 -9.22 -11.89 -15.55
N ARG A 12 -9.41 -10.62 -15.87
CA ARG A 12 -9.00 -10.09 -17.17
C ARG A 12 -7.48 -10.10 -17.28
N ARG A 13 -6.99 -10.33 -18.49
CA ARG A 13 -5.55 -10.22 -18.84
C ARG A 13 -5.21 -8.99 -19.69
N ARG A 14 -6.25 -8.23 -20.05
CA ARG A 14 -6.22 -7.02 -20.88
C ARG A 14 -7.41 -6.17 -20.48
N ALA A 15 -7.28 -4.84 -20.63
CA ALA A 15 -8.33 -3.90 -20.24
C ALA A 15 -8.81 -4.20 -18.81
N VAL A 16 -7.84 -4.35 -17.91
CA VAL A 16 -8.09 -4.80 -16.53
C VAL A 16 -8.84 -3.73 -15.73
N GLY A 17 -9.42 -4.13 -14.60
CA GLY A 17 -9.85 -3.26 -13.51
C GLY A 17 -9.14 -3.63 -12.21
N PHE A 18 -9.44 -2.92 -11.13
CA PHE A 18 -8.83 -3.17 -9.82
C PHE A 18 -8.98 -4.63 -9.34
N VAL A 19 -10.19 -5.18 -9.48
CA VAL A 19 -10.54 -6.56 -9.10
C VAL A 19 -9.73 -7.65 -9.80
N ASP A 20 -9.03 -7.29 -10.89
CA ASP A 20 -8.27 -8.25 -11.69
C ASP A 20 -6.85 -8.45 -11.15
N TYR A 21 -6.32 -7.58 -10.29
CA TYR A 21 -4.94 -7.73 -9.78
C TYR A 21 -4.64 -7.14 -8.40
N ASP A 22 -5.46 -6.23 -7.89
CA ASP A 22 -5.04 -5.35 -6.80
C ASP A 22 -5.03 -5.98 -5.39
N LEU A 23 -4.56 -5.20 -4.41
CA LEU A 23 -4.46 -5.60 -3.01
C LEU A 23 -5.81 -5.58 -2.29
N ILE A 24 -6.72 -4.67 -2.66
CA ILE A 24 -7.96 -4.42 -1.92
C ILE A 24 -9.07 -5.40 -2.30
N SER A 25 -9.20 -5.68 -3.58
CA SER A 25 -10.35 -6.36 -4.19
C SER A 25 -9.96 -7.51 -5.12
N GLY A 26 -8.66 -7.66 -5.40
CA GLY A 26 -8.12 -8.56 -6.39
C GLY A 26 -7.28 -9.70 -5.82
N PRO A 27 -6.64 -10.48 -6.72
CA PRO A 27 -5.87 -11.65 -6.37
C PRO A 27 -4.62 -11.37 -5.52
N ALA A 28 -4.04 -10.16 -5.56
CA ALA A 28 -2.92 -9.84 -4.66
C ALA A 28 -3.36 -9.80 -3.19
N GLY A 29 -4.55 -9.26 -2.90
CA GLY A 29 -5.16 -9.31 -1.57
C GLY A 29 -5.45 -10.72 -1.10
N LEU A 30 -5.97 -11.57 -1.99
CA LEU A 30 -6.21 -12.99 -1.69
C LEU A 30 -4.91 -13.74 -1.41
N LEU A 31 -3.86 -13.50 -2.21
CA LEU A 31 -2.54 -14.12 -2.01
C LEU A 31 -1.94 -13.70 -0.66
N LEU A 32 -2.06 -12.43 -0.29
CA LEU A 32 -1.64 -11.94 1.02
C LEU A 32 -2.41 -12.66 2.15
N ALA A 33 -3.73 -12.74 2.06
CA ALA A 33 -4.56 -13.42 3.06
C ALA A 33 -4.17 -14.91 3.22
N HIS A 34 -3.81 -15.58 2.12
CA HIS A 34 -3.34 -16.97 2.15
C HIS A 34 -1.95 -17.14 2.79
N SER A 35 -1.10 -16.12 2.72
CA SER A 35 0.27 -16.16 3.22
C SER A 35 0.36 -16.01 4.74
N VAL A 36 -0.70 -15.54 5.42
CA VAL A 36 -0.69 -15.14 6.85
C VAL A 36 -1.51 -16.09 7.74
N GLY A 37 -1.40 -17.41 7.53
CA GLY A 37 -1.90 -18.40 8.50
C GLY A 37 -2.93 -19.42 7.98
N GLY A 38 -2.89 -19.77 6.70
CA GLY A 38 -3.62 -20.94 6.22
C GLY A 38 -2.99 -22.25 6.69
N PRO A 39 -3.78 -23.30 7.01
CA PRO A 39 -3.23 -24.63 7.25
C PRO A 39 -2.45 -25.13 6.02
N PRO A 40 -1.36 -25.87 6.20
CA PRO A 40 -0.58 -26.45 5.10
C PRO A 40 -1.51 -27.28 4.19
N GLY A 41 -1.48 -27.02 2.88
CA GLY A 41 -2.34 -27.70 1.90
C GLY A 41 -3.11 -26.82 0.91
N ARG A 42 -3.08 -25.48 1.04
CA ARG A 42 -3.75 -24.54 0.10
C ARG A 42 -2.92 -24.16 -1.14
N HIS A 43 -1.83 -24.87 -1.41
CA HIS A 43 -0.83 -24.51 -2.44
C HIS A 43 -1.39 -24.38 -3.86
N GLN A 44 -2.44 -25.14 -4.20
CA GLN A 44 -3.04 -25.09 -5.54
C GLN A 44 -3.75 -23.76 -5.82
N HIS A 45 -4.42 -23.17 -4.82
CA HIS A 45 -5.10 -21.89 -4.99
C HIS A 45 -4.11 -20.72 -5.10
N THR A 46 -3.00 -20.78 -4.35
CA THR A 46 -1.94 -19.78 -4.44
C THR A 46 -1.17 -19.84 -5.75
N ALA A 47 -0.98 -21.04 -6.34
CA ALA A 47 -0.30 -21.18 -7.62
C ALA A 47 -1.04 -20.46 -8.76
N ALA A 48 -2.38 -20.56 -8.81
CA ALA A 48 -3.18 -19.86 -9.81
C ALA A 48 -3.13 -18.33 -9.63
N LEU A 49 -3.16 -17.84 -8.39
CA LEU A 49 -3.01 -16.42 -8.07
C LEU A 49 -1.65 -15.87 -8.53
N VAL A 50 -0.57 -16.57 -8.19
CA VAL A 50 0.80 -16.19 -8.58
C VAL A 50 0.97 -16.23 -10.09
N ALA A 51 0.50 -17.28 -10.77
CA ALA A 51 0.60 -17.39 -12.22
C ALA A 51 -0.14 -16.26 -12.94
N HIS A 52 -1.33 -15.87 -12.46
CA HIS A 52 -2.09 -14.76 -13.00
C HIS A 52 -1.38 -13.41 -12.82
N LEU A 53 -0.91 -13.12 -11.60
CA LEU A 53 -0.19 -11.87 -11.30
C LEU A 53 1.13 -11.79 -12.08
N ALA A 54 1.84 -12.91 -12.23
CA ALA A 54 3.06 -12.98 -13.04
C ALA A 54 2.76 -12.77 -14.53
N ASP A 55 1.67 -13.33 -15.07
CA ASP A 55 1.25 -13.10 -16.45
C ASP A 55 0.92 -11.62 -16.70
N LEU A 56 0.22 -10.95 -15.78
CA LEU A 56 -0.03 -9.52 -15.86
C LEU A 56 1.26 -8.70 -15.80
N GLY A 57 2.17 -9.03 -14.88
CA GLY A 57 3.46 -8.36 -14.71
C GLY A 57 4.46 -8.60 -15.86
N SER A 58 4.21 -9.60 -16.72
CA SER A 58 5.12 -9.94 -17.82
C SER A 58 5.24 -8.84 -18.89
N GLN A 59 4.23 -7.98 -19.03
CA GLN A 59 4.19 -6.91 -20.02
C GLN A 59 3.40 -5.71 -19.46
N PRO A 60 3.97 -4.48 -19.48
CA PRO A 60 3.29 -3.30 -18.96
C PRO A 60 1.87 -3.07 -19.54
N ASP A 61 1.67 -3.33 -20.83
CA ASP A 61 0.36 -3.11 -21.47
C ASP A 61 -0.77 -4.00 -20.94
N LYS A 62 -0.46 -5.14 -20.31
CA LYS A 62 -1.47 -6.00 -19.68
C LYS A 62 -2.06 -5.38 -18.41
N LEU A 63 -1.36 -4.42 -17.82
CA LEU A 63 -1.76 -3.72 -16.60
C LEU A 63 -2.56 -2.44 -16.88
N ARG A 64 -2.76 -2.10 -18.17
CA ARG A 64 -3.58 -0.94 -18.55
C ARG A 64 -5.03 -1.14 -18.15
N ILE A 65 -5.55 -0.18 -17.40
CA ILE A 65 -6.95 -0.17 -17.01
C ILE A 65 -7.81 0.10 -18.23
N GLY A 66 -8.77 -0.79 -18.48
CA GLY A 66 -9.80 -0.58 -19.50
C GLY A 66 -11.22 -0.79 -18.99
N ALA A 67 -11.37 -1.31 -17.77
CA ALA A 67 -12.66 -1.68 -17.20
C ALA A 67 -13.40 -0.52 -16.49
N HIS A 68 -12.82 0.68 -16.43
CA HIS A 68 -13.37 1.82 -15.69
C HIS A 68 -13.90 2.94 -16.59
N GLU A 69 -14.07 2.68 -17.88
CA GLU A 69 -14.67 3.65 -18.80
C GLU A 69 -16.05 4.10 -18.30
N GLY A 70 -16.26 5.41 -18.17
CA GLY A 70 -17.50 5.98 -17.63
C GLY A 70 -17.73 5.77 -16.13
N HIS A 71 -16.83 5.13 -15.39
CA HIS A 71 -17.02 4.89 -13.95
C HIS A 71 -16.87 6.20 -13.15
N PRO A 72 -17.84 6.58 -12.30
CA PRO A 72 -17.89 7.90 -11.68
C PRO A 72 -16.70 8.23 -10.77
N LEU A 73 -16.05 7.20 -10.20
CA LEU A 73 -14.95 7.36 -9.24
C LEU A 73 -13.61 6.84 -9.75
N ALA A 74 -13.58 6.17 -10.91
CA ALA A 74 -12.40 5.42 -11.36
C ALA A 74 -12.04 5.65 -12.82
N SER A 75 -12.86 6.41 -13.58
CA SER A 75 -12.58 6.75 -14.97
C SER A 75 -11.25 7.46 -15.19
N TRP A 76 -10.73 8.16 -14.17
CA TRP A 76 -9.40 8.78 -14.19
C TRP A 76 -8.25 7.79 -14.40
N THR A 77 -8.48 6.49 -14.18
CA THR A 77 -7.47 5.43 -14.43
C THR A 77 -7.49 4.91 -15.87
N GLN A 78 -8.52 5.24 -16.65
CA GLN A 78 -8.77 4.65 -17.97
C GLN A 78 -7.57 4.85 -18.91
N GLY A 79 -7.12 3.75 -19.53
CA GLY A 79 -5.99 3.70 -20.45
C GLY A 79 -4.61 3.71 -19.79
N GLY A 80 -4.52 4.04 -18.50
CA GLY A 80 -3.27 4.12 -17.77
C GLY A 80 -2.94 2.88 -16.93
N ILE A 81 -1.72 2.86 -16.41
CA ILE A 81 -1.21 1.90 -15.43
C ILE A 81 -1.22 2.61 -14.08
N VAL A 82 -1.98 2.04 -13.15
CA VAL A 82 -2.04 2.53 -11.77
C VAL A 82 -0.76 2.12 -11.05
N THR A 83 -0.23 2.96 -10.16
CA THR A 83 1.13 2.74 -9.59
C THR A 83 1.18 2.69 -8.06
N GLY A 84 0.08 2.99 -7.37
CA GLY A 84 0.02 2.93 -5.91
C GLY A 84 -0.07 1.50 -5.36
N LEU A 85 0.37 1.28 -4.12
CA LEU A 85 0.33 -0.03 -3.46
C LEU A 85 -1.05 -0.69 -3.49
N ALA A 86 -2.10 0.09 -3.24
CA ALA A 86 -3.44 -0.45 -3.16
C ALA A 86 -3.89 -1.05 -4.50
N HIS A 87 -3.40 -0.51 -5.62
CA HIS A 87 -4.01 -0.69 -6.95
C HIS A 87 -3.03 -0.79 -8.13
N GLY A 88 -1.70 -0.92 -7.96
CA GLY A 88 -0.76 -0.56 -9.03
C GLY A 88 0.65 -1.20 -9.04
N VAL A 89 1.47 -0.81 -10.03
CA VAL A 89 2.73 -1.50 -10.43
C VAL A 89 3.82 -0.64 -11.12
N ALA A 90 3.64 0.67 -11.35
CA ALA A 90 4.56 1.44 -12.24
C ALA A 90 5.64 2.30 -11.55
N GLY A 91 6.33 3.15 -12.32
CA GLY A 91 7.68 3.70 -12.06
C GLY A 91 7.79 4.94 -11.16
N VAL A 92 9.02 5.17 -10.69
CA VAL A 92 9.39 6.21 -9.71
C VAL A 92 9.64 7.56 -10.38
N VAL A 93 9.14 8.63 -9.78
CA VAL A 93 9.39 10.04 -10.10
C VAL A 93 9.89 10.77 -8.85
N THR A 94 10.26 12.05 -8.94
CA THR A 94 10.60 12.88 -7.77
C THR A 94 9.62 14.04 -7.67
N ASP A 95 9.10 14.30 -6.48
CA ASP A 95 8.21 15.45 -6.25
C ASP A 95 8.96 16.77 -5.98
N ARG A 96 8.20 17.85 -5.78
CA ARG A 96 8.73 19.20 -5.55
C ARG A 96 9.46 19.37 -4.21
N LYS A 97 9.34 18.41 -3.28
CA LYS A 97 10.06 18.36 -2.00
C LYS A 97 11.25 17.39 -2.06
N GLY A 98 11.54 16.81 -3.24
CA GLY A 98 12.64 15.89 -3.44
C GLY A 98 12.32 14.43 -3.06
N ILE A 99 11.05 14.10 -2.80
CA ILE A 99 10.66 12.73 -2.43
C ILE A 99 10.52 11.89 -3.69
N ALA A 100 11.23 10.76 -3.73
CA ALA A 100 11.00 9.72 -4.72
C ALA A 100 9.58 9.16 -4.52
N THR A 101 8.71 9.25 -5.51
CA THR A 101 7.30 8.87 -5.37
C THR A 101 6.77 8.19 -6.62
N TRP A 102 5.53 7.74 -6.54
CA TRP A 102 4.85 6.98 -7.57
C TRP A 102 3.54 7.70 -7.92
N PRO A 103 3.38 8.19 -9.16
CA PRO A 103 2.20 8.95 -9.54
C PRO A 103 0.97 8.04 -9.53
N ARG A 104 -0.22 8.51 -9.13
CA ARG A 104 -1.40 7.64 -9.04
C ARG A 104 -1.67 6.83 -10.33
N CYS A 105 -1.37 7.41 -11.49
CA CYS A 105 -1.43 6.79 -12.81
C CYS A 105 -0.28 7.29 -13.70
N ASP A 106 0.21 6.47 -14.63
CA ASP A 106 1.27 6.83 -15.58
C ASP A 106 0.83 7.83 -16.67
N THR A 107 -0.47 8.04 -16.84
CA THR A 107 -1.05 8.95 -17.85
C THR A 107 -1.27 10.39 -17.37
N GLY A 108 -0.95 10.72 -16.11
CA GLY A 108 -1.22 12.04 -15.52
C GLY A 108 0.03 12.77 -15.04
N THR A 109 0.24 14.00 -15.50
CA THR A 109 1.35 14.88 -15.06
C THR A 109 1.02 15.75 -13.85
N ASP A 110 -0.23 15.73 -13.36
CA ASP A 110 -0.77 16.79 -12.49
C ASP A 110 -1.39 16.28 -11.18
N CYS A 111 -0.92 15.14 -10.67
CA CYS A 111 -1.28 14.75 -9.31
C CYS A 111 -0.42 15.50 -8.29
N PRO A 112 -1.01 16.25 -7.34
CA PRO A 112 -0.25 16.73 -6.20
C PRO A 112 0.39 15.51 -5.51
N PRO A 113 1.64 15.64 -5.03
CA PRO A 113 2.41 14.51 -4.53
C PRO A 113 1.85 14.04 -3.20
N ARG A 114 0.79 13.22 -3.27
CA ARG A 114 0.22 12.56 -2.12
C ARG A 114 1.18 11.47 -1.66
N GLN A 115 1.49 11.46 -0.37
CA GLN A 115 2.27 10.40 0.26
C GLN A 115 1.37 9.66 1.24
N ALA A 116 0.86 8.51 0.80
CA ALA A 116 -0.12 7.71 1.51
C ALA A 116 0.26 6.23 1.48
N TRP A 117 -0.36 5.44 2.37
CA TRP A 117 -0.26 3.98 2.27
C TRP A 117 -0.84 3.48 0.94
N CYS A 118 -1.99 4.00 0.50
CA CYS A 118 -2.62 3.51 -0.74
C CYS A 118 -1.93 3.98 -2.04
N TYR A 119 -1.33 5.17 -2.03
CA TYR A 119 -0.68 5.78 -3.21
C TYR A 119 0.53 6.63 -2.80
N GLY A 120 1.60 6.58 -3.59
CA GLY A 120 2.85 7.31 -3.34
C GLY A 120 3.92 6.44 -2.66
N ASN A 121 4.95 7.10 -2.13
CA ASN A 121 6.13 6.44 -1.59
C ASN A 121 5.83 5.42 -0.47
N PRO A 122 5.04 5.72 0.59
CA PRO A 122 5.00 4.87 1.77
C PRO A 122 4.62 3.41 1.44
N GLY A 123 3.46 3.21 0.81
CA GLY A 123 3.03 1.85 0.49
C GLY A 123 3.92 1.17 -0.55
N VAL A 124 4.30 1.89 -1.62
CA VAL A 124 5.03 1.29 -2.74
C VAL A 124 6.43 0.85 -2.31
N SER A 125 7.16 1.70 -1.59
CA SER A 125 8.48 1.34 -1.06
C SER A 125 8.39 0.12 -0.14
N TRP A 126 7.38 0.03 0.73
CA TRP A 126 7.21 -1.14 1.59
C TRP A 126 6.94 -2.44 0.80
N ALA A 127 6.12 -2.38 -0.25
CA ALA A 127 5.91 -3.53 -1.12
C ALA A 127 7.18 -3.95 -1.86
N LEU A 128 7.94 -2.99 -2.39
CA LEU A 128 9.23 -3.27 -3.04
C LEU A 128 10.19 -3.96 -2.06
N TRP A 129 10.28 -3.46 -0.83
CA TRP A 129 11.14 -4.06 0.20
C TRP A 129 10.70 -5.49 0.54
N THR A 130 9.40 -5.70 0.75
CA THR A 130 8.85 -7.03 1.08
C THR A 130 9.02 -8.02 -0.06
N ALA A 131 8.80 -7.58 -1.30
CA ALA A 131 9.06 -8.38 -2.50
C ALA A 131 10.55 -8.73 -2.62
N GLY A 132 11.44 -7.76 -2.37
CA GLY A 132 12.89 -7.98 -2.40
C GLY A 132 13.33 -9.03 -1.38
N GLN A 133 12.79 -8.97 -0.17
CA GLN A 133 13.03 -9.97 0.88
C GLN A 133 12.52 -11.35 0.48
N ALA A 134 11.35 -11.45 -0.13
CA ALA A 134 10.81 -12.72 -0.61
C ALA A 134 11.68 -13.31 -1.74
N MET A 135 12.13 -12.49 -2.68
CA MET A 135 13.03 -12.87 -3.77
C MET A 135 14.39 -13.34 -3.25
N ALA A 136 14.98 -12.62 -2.29
CA ALA A 136 16.25 -12.98 -1.68
C ALA A 136 16.16 -14.35 -0.97
N ARG A 137 15.07 -14.60 -0.22
CA ARG A 137 14.80 -15.92 0.41
C ARG A 137 14.63 -17.04 -0.61
N ALA A 138 14.13 -16.72 -1.80
CA ALA A 138 14.03 -17.66 -2.93
C ALA A 138 15.33 -17.83 -3.72
N GLY A 139 16.43 -17.17 -3.32
CA GLY A 139 17.73 -17.24 -4.00
C GLY A 139 17.83 -16.41 -5.28
N LEU A 140 16.90 -15.47 -5.50
CA LEU A 140 16.92 -14.58 -6.67
C LEU A 140 17.79 -13.35 -6.39
N SER A 141 18.85 -13.18 -7.19
CA SER A 141 19.84 -12.11 -7.01
C SER A 141 19.27 -10.68 -7.10
N ALA A 142 18.17 -10.49 -7.82
CA ALA A 142 17.50 -9.19 -7.94
C ALA A 142 16.81 -8.73 -6.64
N GLY A 143 16.63 -9.62 -5.64
CA GLY A 143 15.94 -9.29 -4.40
C GLY A 143 16.61 -8.17 -3.59
N GLN A 144 17.95 -8.22 -3.47
CA GLN A 144 18.70 -7.20 -2.72
C GLN A 144 18.58 -5.82 -3.36
N ALA A 145 18.73 -5.72 -4.68
CA ALA A 145 18.60 -4.45 -5.39
C ALA A 145 17.21 -3.81 -5.20
N LEU A 146 16.16 -4.64 -5.09
CA LEU A 146 14.81 -4.17 -4.82
C LEU A 146 14.66 -3.62 -3.40
N CYS A 147 15.22 -4.30 -2.40
CA CYS A 147 15.30 -3.81 -1.02
C CYS A 147 16.06 -2.49 -0.93
N ASP A 148 17.20 -2.36 -1.60
CA ASP A 148 18.02 -1.16 -1.59
C ASP A 148 17.29 0.03 -2.22
N THR A 149 16.61 -0.22 -3.35
CA THR A 149 15.76 0.79 -4.02
C THR A 149 14.63 1.25 -3.10
N ALA A 150 13.96 0.31 -2.43
CA ALA A 150 12.88 0.61 -1.49
C ALA A 150 13.37 1.48 -0.32
N VAL A 151 14.49 1.12 0.29
CA VAL A 151 15.09 1.87 1.40
C VAL A 151 15.55 3.26 0.94
N ALA A 152 16.18 3.36 -0.23
CA ALA A 152 16.60 4.64 -0.80
C ALA A 152 15.39 5.56 -1.03
N ALA A 153 14.32 5.05 -1.64
CA ALA A 153 13.10 5.81 -1.82
C ALA A 153 12.49 6.23 -0.48
N PHE A 154 12.34 5.31 0.48
CA PHE A 154 11.72 5.62 1.78
C PHE A 154 12.53 6.65 2.59
N ARG A 155 13.87 6.69 2.44
CA ARG A 155 14.70 7.74 3.05
C ARG A 155 14.34 9.14 2.54
N THR A 156 14.08 9.29 1.24
CA THR A 156 13.63 10.60 0.70
C THR A 156 12.31 11.05 1.33
N LEU A 157 11.39 10.10 1.62
CA LEU A 157 10.16 10.40 2.36
C LEU A 157 10.48 10.84 3.79
N CYS A 158 11.36 10.13 4.51
CA CYS A 158 11.74 10.52 5.87
C CYS A 158 12.31 11.95 5.93
N ASP A 159 13.13 12.32 4.93
CA ASP A 159 13.80 13.62 4.88
C ASP A 159 12.84 14.75 4.43
N GLY A 160 11.91 14.46 3.52
CA GLY A 160 11.07 15.47 2.86
C GLY A 160 9.61 15.53 3.33
N PHE A 161 9.12 14.55 4.11
CA PHE A 161 7.69 14.48 4.44
C PHE A 161 7.23 15.67 5.26
N ASP A 162 6.18 16.30 4.74
CA ASP A 162 5.54 17.52 5.21
C ASP A 162 4.02 17.27 5.23
N PRO A 163 3.39 17.12 6.41
CA PRO A 163 1.96 16.85 6.52
C PRO A 163 1.09 17.88 5.79
N GLY A 164 1.46 19.16 5.83
CA GLY A 164 0.67 20.24 5.20
C GLY A 164 0.74 20.26 3.67
N PHE A 165 1.73 19.57 3.09
CA PHE A 165 1.91 19.48 1.65
C PHE A 165 1.51 18.12 1.06
N HIS A 166 1.74 17.02 1.80
CA HIS A 166 1.55 15.66 1.28
C HIS A 166 0.24 14.99 1.73
N LEU A 167 -0.42 15.52 2.75
CA LEU A 167 -1.72 15.04 3.23
C LEU A 167 -2.81 16.01 2.76
N ASP A 168 -3.96 15.46 2.40
CA ASP A 168 -5.09 16.24 1.91
C ASP A 168 -6.37 15.97 2.71
N VAL A 169 -7.33 15.26 2.12
CA VAL A 169 -8.56 14.87 2.80
C VAL A 169 -8.25 13.80 3.85
N HIS A 170 -8.93 13.86 4.99
CA HIS A 170 -8.74 12.91 6.09
C HIS A 170 -7.26 12.72 6.51
N PRO A 171 -6.57 13.81 6.90
CA PRO A 171 -5.12 13.80 7.09
C PRO A 171 -4.66 12.88 8.24
N PHE A 172 -5.56 12.43 9.11
CA PHE A 172 -5.25 11.48 10.17
C PHE A 172 -5.34 10.01 9.74
N SER A 173 -6.08 9.73 8.66
CA SER A 173 -6.51 8.37 8.30
C SER A 173 -5.39 7.36 8.06
N VAL A 174 -5.74 6.07 8.12
CA VAL A 174 -4.81 4.98 7.78
C VAL A 174 -4.60 4.88 6.27
N CYS A 175 -5.65 5.04 5.47
CA CYS A 175 -5.58 4.82 4.03
C CYS A 175 -4.66 5.85 3.35
N HIS A 176 -4.83 7.13 3.69
CA HIS A 176 -4.13 8.23 3.03
C HIS A 176 -3.78 9.41 3.95
N GLY A 177 -3.73 9.15 5.25
CA GLY A 177 -3.29 10.12 6.25
C GLY A 177 -2.01 9.68 6.99
N ALA A 178 -1.67 10.43 8.03
CA ALA A 178 -0.48 10.23 8.82
C ALA A 178 -0.45 8.88 9.55
N ALA A 179 -1.60 8.33 9.99
CA ALA A 179 -1.60 7.03 10.64
C ALA A 179 -1.06 5.93 9.71
N GLY A 180 -1.40 5.99 8.42
CA GLY A 180 -0.86 5.07 7.41
C GLY A 180 0.64 5.23 7.21
N VAL A 181 1.10 6.48 7.04
CA VAL A 181 2.52 6.80 6.87
C VAL A 181 3.33 6.37 8.10
N MET A 182 2.80 6.63 9.30
CA MET A 182 3.39 6.23 10.58
C MET A 182 3.54 4.72 10.69
N LEU A 183 2.52 3.93 10.31
CA LEU A 183 2.59 2.47 10.34
C LEU A 183 3.62 1.91 9.37
N VAL A 184 3.72 2.48 8.17
CA VAL A 184 4.77 2.13 7.21
C VAL A 184 6.15 2.47 7.76
N ALA A 185 6.31 3.66 8.36
CA ALA A 185 7.57 4.08 8.96
C ALA A 185 7.98 3.14 10.11
N ASP A 186 7.02 2.73 10.94
CA ASP A 186 7.27 1.72 11.98
C ASP A 186 7.71 0.37 11.38
N ALA A 187 7.12 -0.05 10.26
CA ALA A 187 7.52 -1.28 9.56
C ALA A 187 8.97 -1.19 9.03
N PHE A 188 9.35 -0.07 8.38
CA PHE A 188 10.73 0.16 7.94
C PHE A 188 11.72 0.23 9.10
N ALA A 189 11.36 0.90 10.21
CA ALA A 189 12.21 0.99 11.39
C ALA A 189 12.50 -0.41 11.96
N ARG A 190 11.48 -1.27 12.04
CA ARG A 190 11.58 -2.59 12.66
C ARG A 190 12.20 -3.65 11.78
N HIS A 191 11.81 -3.70 10.51
CA HIS A 191 12.13 -4.81 9.62
C HIS A 191 13.30 -4.50 8.67
N ALA A 192 13.43 -3.25 8.25
CA ALA A 192 14.50 -2.79 7.37
C ALA A 192 15.62 -2.03 8.12
N ALA A 193 15.49 -1.87 9.44
CA ALA A 193 16.44 -1.19 10.31
C ALA A 193 16.83 0.22 9.81
N VAL A 194 15.86 0.99 9.32
CA VAL A 194 16.06 2.37 8.84
C VAL A 194 15.86 3.34 10.02
N PRO A 195 16.90 3.98 10.59
CA PRO A 195 16.75 4.82 11.78
C PRO A 195 15.88 6.06 11.54
N GLN A 196 15.96 6.66 10.35
CA GLN A 196 15.13 7.82 9.97
C GLN A 196 13.63 7.49 10.01
N ALA A 197 13.27 6.22 9.76
CA ALA A 197 11.89 5.78 9.80
C ALA A 197 11.33 5.80 11.24
N ALA A 198 12.14 5.49 12.25
CA ALA A 198 11.74 5.61 13.64
C ALA A 198 11.45 7.07 14.02
N VAL A 199 12.31 7.99 13.56
CA VAL A 199 12.11 9.44 13.77
C VAL A 199 10.81 9.92 13.11
N LEU A 200 10.55 9.53 11.87
CA LEU A 200 9.30 9.87 11.17
C LEU A 200 8.09 9.31 11.91
N ARG A 201 8.13 8.04 12.33
CA ARG A 201 7.07 7.40 13.11
C ARG A 201 6.77 8.20 14.39
N ASP A 202 7.80 8.53 15.16
CA ASP A 202 7.64 9.20 16.46
C ASP A 202 7.07 10.61 16.27
N ARG A 203 7.56 11.36 15.27
CA ARG A 203 7.02 12.67 14.89
C ARG A 203 5.53 12.62 14.52
N LEU A 204 5.12 11.62 13.73
CA LEU A 204 3.72 11.47 13.34
C LEU A 204 2.84 10.99 14.50
N ALA A 205 3.36 10.14 15.38
CA ALA A 205 2.67 9.75 16.60
C ALA A 205 2.44 10.95 17.52
N GLU A 206 3.46 11.78 17.73
CA GLU A 206 3.37 13.02 18.51
C GLU A 206 2.32 13.97 17.92
N TRP A 207 2.35 14.18 16.60
CA TRP A 207 1.35 15.02 15.92
C TRP A 207 -0.09 14.49 16.08
N LEU A 208 -0.29 13.18 15.93
CA LEU A 208 -1.61 12.57 16.14
C LEU A 208 -2.07 12.65 17.60
N TRP A 209 -1.15 12.59 18.56
CA TRP A 209 -1.45 12.78 19.99
C TRP A 209 -1.73 14.24 20.35
N SER A 210 -1.16 15.22 19.65
CA SER A 210 -1.45 16.63 19.92
C SER A 210 -2.86 17.04 19.48
N ASP A 211 -3.42 16.36 18.48
CA ASP A 211 -4.72 16.69 17.87
C ASP A 211 -5.88 15.79 18.35
N LEU A 212 -5.87 15.39 19.62
CA LEU A 212 -6.89 14.49 20.20
C LEU A 212 -8.34 15.01 20.07
N ASP A 213 -8.55 16.33 20.13
CA ASP A 213 -9.88 16.91 19.96
C ASP A 213 -10.43 16.72 18.54
N ASP A 214 -9.57 16.80 17.52
CA ASP A 214 -9.95 16.49 16.14
C ASP A 214 -10.21 14.99 15.95
N LEU A 215 -9.43 14.13 16.61
CA LEU A 215 -9.69 12.69 16.60
C LEU A 215 -11.02 12.34 17.28
N ARG A 216 -11.40 13.05 18.35
CA ARG A 216 -12.71 12.89 18.98
C ARG A 216 -13.84 13.30 18.03
N ARG A 217 -13.70 14.44 17.33
CA ARG A 217 -14.66 14.86 16.30
C ARG A 217 -14.76 13.85 15.15
N LEU A 218 -13.63 13.29 14.72
CA LEU A 218 -13.61 12.23 13.72
C LEU A 218 -14.37 10.99 14.23
N ALA A 219 -14.17 10.60 15.49
CA ALA A 219 -14.85 9.44 16.08
C ALA A 219 -16.38 9.59 16.15
N GLU A 220 -16.89 10.82 16.26
CA GLU A 220 -18.33 11.10 16.22
C GLU A 220 -18.95 10.87 14.83
N SER A 221 -18.16 10.92 13.76
CA SER A 221 -18.63 10.86 12.38
C SER A 221 -18.19 9.61 11.60
N ASP A 222 -16.99 9.08 11.87
CA ASP A 222 -16.42 7.92 11.20
C ASP A 222 -15.54 7.10 12.16
N MET A 223 -15.98 5.88 12.45
CA MET A 223 -15.25 4.88 13.24
C MET A 223 -14.71 3.72 12.38
N SER A 224 -14.63 3.89 11.07
CA SER A 224 -14.06 2.88 10.17
C SER A 224 -12.55 2.71 10.37
N LEU A 225 -12.03 1.57 9.91
CA LEU A 225 -10.61 1.23 10.03
C LEU A 225 -9.72 2.07 9.09
N LEU A 226 -10.18 2.35 7.87
CA LEU A 226 -9.32 2.96 6.84
C LEU A 226 -9.36 4.48 6.85
N THR A 227 -10.51 5.10 7.15
CA THR A 227 -10.70 6.55 7.11
C THR A 227 -11.06 7.16 8.46
N GLY A 228 -11.64 6.37 9.37
CA GLY A 228 -12.15 6.81 10.66
C GLY A 228 -11.16 6.73 11.81
N ALA A 229 -11.63 7.17 12.99
CA ALA A 229 -10.83 7.28 14.21
C ALA A 229 -10.37 5.92 14.76
N CYS A 230 -11.12 4.83 14.51
CA CYS A 230 -10.74 3.48 14.92
C CYS A 230 -9.37 3.08 14.37
N GLY A 231 -9.12 3.34 13.07
CA GLY A 231 -7.83 3.07 12.45
C GLY A 231 -6.69 3.89 13.05
N VAL A 232 -6.95 5.17 13.32
CA VAL A 232 -5.94 6.07 13.92
C VAL A 232 -5.55 5.60 15.32
N LEU A 233 -6.53 5.29 16.16
CA LEU A 233 -6.30 4.79 17.52
C LEU A 233 -5.59 3.43 17.49
N ALA A 234 -6.01 2.51 16.62
CA ALA A 234 -5.34 1.23 16.44
C ALA A 234 -3.88 1.43 16.03
N ALA A 235 -3.60 2.36 15.11
CA ALA A 235 -2.24 2.70 14.69
C ALA A 235 -1.38 3.24 15.83
N LEU A 236 -1.91 4.21 16.60
CA LEU A 236 -1.24 4.78 17.77
C LEU A 236 -0.93 3.71 18.83
N LEU A 237 -1.89 2.87 19.16
CA LEU A 237 -1.69 1.77 20.12
C LEU A 237 -0.64 0.77 19.60
N THR A 238 -0.65 0.46 18.30
CA THR A 238 0.28 -0.49 17.67
C THR A 238 1.72 -0.03 17.75
N VAL A 239 2.00 1.25 17.46
CA VAL A 239 3.36 1.80 17.60
C VAL A 239 3.80 1.94 19.05
N ASN A 240 2.85 1.93 20.00
CA ASN A 240 3.08 1.89 21.45
C ASN A 240 3.06 0.47 22.05
N GLY A 241 3.21 -0.57 21.22
CA GLY A 241 3.41 -1.94 21.69
C GLY A 241 2.15 -2.79 21.84
N ALA A 242 0.99 -2.30 21.40
CA ALA A 242 -0.22 -3.13 21.32
C ALA A 242 -0.11 -4.22 20.23
N ASN A 243 -1.11 -5.09 20.18
CA ASN A 243 -1.16 -6.18 19.21
C ASN A 243 -1.08 -5.67 17.76
N ARG A 244 -0.19 -6.28 16.97
CA ARG A 244 0.15 -5.91 15.59
C ARG A 244 -0.50 -6.81 14.53
N ASP A 245 -1.27 -7.81 14.94
CA ASP A 245 -1.88 -8.82 14.09
C ASP A 245 -2.70 -8.22 12.95
N TRP A 246 -3.42 -7.13 13.22
CA TRP A 246 -4.27 -6.47 12.23
C TRP A 246 -3.48 -5.81 11.08
N LEU A 247 -2.17 -5.54 11.25
CA LEU A 247 -1.32 -4.97 10.21
C LEU A 247 -1.22 -5.85 8.96
N ARG A 248 -1.55 -7.15 9.08
CA ARG A 248 -1.69 -8.05 7.93
C ARG A 248 -2.73 -7.55 6.92
N CYS A 249 -3.77 -6.85 7.38
CA CYS A 249 -4.79 -6.26 6.50
C CYS A 249 -4.23 -5.10 5.66
N LEU A 250 -3.09 -4.55 6.05
CA LEU A 250 -2.40 -3.45 5.37
C LEU A 250 -1.13 -3.92 4.64
N ALA A 251 -0.86 -5.23 4.63
CA ALA A 251 0.39 -5.83 4.17
C ALA A 251 1.63 -5.38 4.95
N LEU A 252 1.51 -4.95 6.22
CA LEU A 252 2.60 -4.38 7.05
C LEU A 252 3.12 -5.34 8.14
N SER A 253 3.06 -6.64 7.90
CA SER A 253 3.48 -7.69 8.85
C SER A 253 4.95 -8.07 8.73
#